data_AF-A0A061RKT6-F1
#
_entry.id   AF-A0A061RKT6-F1
#
_cell.length_a   1.000
_cell.length_b   1.000
_cell.length_c   1.000
_cell.angle_alpha   90.00
_cell.angle_beta   90.00
_cell.angle_gamma   90.00
#
_symmetry.space_group_name_H-M   'P 1'
#
loop_
_entity.id
_entity.type
_entity.pdbx_description
1 polymer ?
#
loop_
_entity_poly.entity_id
_entity_poly.type
_entity_poly.pdbx_seq_one_letter_code
_entity_poly.pdbx_strand_id
1 'polypeptide(L)'
;PVQAVMVRQKLQIFEQFCPACEKQNFYRIGVCDPSKVSHPPDGNEFNAMQPSFVAQEDSECLCRFFCGKMREFRMLISEAAGLDAPGQPYLRLERPFRCTIPCCCVMVCPQELSVQDAQGRHLGSVVQDWSCGRCWELACCPGGYMYYAVKGAAGDPQFYLRVMYPSLCNGCTNCCAPTCLNTAFVVDILDADSRTHLGHLKNVFPGFNCRCLADASNLVMGFPSKATPEQRALLLGALFLVEYVYFEKSDNDNSG
;
A
#
# COMPACT_ATOMS: atom_id res chain seq x y z
N PRO A 1 8.18 1.61 21.56
CA PRO A 1 7.75 2.43 20.39
C PRO A 1 7.41 1.49 19.23
N VAL A 2 6.42 1.81 18.40
CA VAL A 2 6.05 0.96 17.24
C VAL A 2 7.18 1.01 16.21
N GLN A 3 7.82 -0.14 15.96
CA GLN A 3 8.97 -0.24 15.04
C GLN A 3 8.61 -0.93 13.72
N ALA A 4 7.61 -1.81 13.71
CA ALA A 4 7.08 -2.43 12.51
C ALA A 4 5.60 -2.74 12.67
N VAL A 5 4.92 -2.89 11.54
CA VAL A 5 3.51 -3.26 11.45
C VAL A 5 3.31 -4.37 10.43
N MET A 6 2.34 -5.22 10.71
CA MET A 6 1.74 -6.15 9.77
C MET A 6 0.30 -5.73 9.50
N VAL A 7 -0.12 -5.84 8.24
CA VAL A 7 -1.46 -5.49 7.79
C VAL A 7 -2.03 -6.67 7.02
N ARG A 8 -3.28 -7.04 7.32
CA ARG A 8 -3.99 -8.10 6.58
C ARG A 8 -5.31 -7.57 6.09
N GLN A 9 -5.54 -7.67 4.79
CA GLN A 9 -6.85 -7.42 4.20
C GLN A 9 -7.82 -8.54 4.57
N LYS A 10 -9.06 -8.16 4.86
CA LYS A 10 -10.20 -9.06 5.01
C LYS A 10 -11.16 -8.82 3.86
N LEU A 11 -11.46 -9.89 3.16
CA LEU A 11 -12.54 -9.92 2.18
C LEU A 11 -13.84 -10.10 2.96
N GLN A 12 -14.81 -9.21 2.72
CA GLN A 12 -16.10 -9.34 3.36
C GLN A 12 -16.95 -10.36 2.60
N ILE A 13 -17.45 -11.37 3.31
CA ILE A 13 -18.13 -12.54 2.71
C ILE A 13 -19.40 -12.16 1.94
N PHE A 14 -20.04 -11.03 2.28
CA PHE A 14 -21.24 -10.53 1.58
C PHE A 14 -21.00 -10.23 0.09
N GLU A 15 -19.77 -9.85 -0.26
CA GLU A 15 -19.35 -9.56 -1.63
C GLU A 15 -19.40 -10.80 -2.54
N GLN A 16 -19.29 -12.00 -1.97
CA GLN A 16 -19.33 -13.26 -2.71
C GLN A 16 -20.76 -13.67 -3.13
N PHE A 17 -21.77 -13.16 -2.42
CA PHE A 17 -23.19 -13.47 -2.66
C PHE A 17 -23.93 -12.37 -3.44
N CYS A 18 -23.34 -11.18 -3.55
CA CYS A 18 -23.89 -10.08 -4.31
C CYS A 18 -22.75 -9.36 -5.05
N PRO A 19 -22.42 -9.76 -6.30
CA PRO A 19 -21.40 -9.09 -7.11
C PRO A 19 -21.71 -7.62 -7.42
N ALA A 20 -22.98 -7.22 -7.26
CA ALA A 20 -23.45 -5.84 -7.40
C ALA A 20 -23.36 -5.03 -6.10
N CYS A 21 -23.05 -5.67 -4.97
CA CYS A 21 -22.89 -5.02 -3.67
C CYS A 21 -21.42 -4.64 -3.49
N GLU A 22 -21.19 -3.41 -3.05
CA GLU A 22 -19.89 -2.76 -3.00
C GLU A 22 -18.88 -3.51 -2.12
N LYS A 23 -17.67 -3.74 -2.65
CA LYS A 23 -16.55 -4.26 -1.87
C LYS A 23 -15.92 -3.13 -1.05
N GLN A 24 -16.13 -3.11 0.26
CA GLN A 24 -15.46 -2.17 1.15
C GLN A 24 -14.20 -2.82 1.70
N ASN A 25 -13.04 -2.28 1.33
CA ASN A 25 -11.78 -2.84 1.81
C ASN A 25 -11.68 -2.68 3.34
N PHE A 26 -11.46 -3.80 4.02
CA PHE A 26 -11.24 -3.83 5.45
C PHE A 26 -9.86 -4.44 5.73
N TYR A 27 -9.11 -3.83 6.66
CA TYR A 27 -7.79 -4.31 7.03
C TYR A 27 -7.62 -4.34 8.54
N ARG A 28 -6.92 -5.37 9.01
CA ARG A 28 -6.40 -5.46 10.38
C ARG A 28 -4.95 -5.01 10.39
N ILE A 29 -4.58 -4.17 11.34
CA ILE A 29 -3.22 -3.65 11.50
C ILE A 29 -2.71 -4.05 12.89
N GLY A 30 -1.67 -4.88 12.93
CA GLY A 30 -1.02 -5.30 14.16
C GLY A 30 0.40 -4.77 14.25
N VAL A 31 0.84 -4.43 15.47
CA VAL A 31 2.25 -4.15 15.75
C VAL A 31 3.02 -5.47 15.75
N CYS A 32 4.18 -5.49 15.12
CA CYS A 32 5.04 -6.68 15.12
C CYS A 32 6.51 -6.35 15.38
N ASP A 33 7.28 -7.40 15.65
CA ASP A 33 8.73 -7.30 15.78
C ASP A 33 9.37 -6.97 14.42
N PRO A 34 10.39 -6.09 14.36
CA PRO A 34 11.07 -5.73 13.11
C PRO A 34 11.70 -6.91 12.36
N SER A 35 12.03 -8.00 13.06
CA SER A 35 12.53 -9.23 12.42
C SER A 35 11.56 -9.82 11.39
N LYS A 36 10.26 -9.53 11.53
CA LYS A 36 9.21 -9.92 10.57
C LYS A 36 9.31 -9.21 9.23
N VAL A 37 10.01 -8.08 9.16
CA VAL A 37 10.30 -7.43 7.87
C VAL A 37 11.36 -8.22 7.12
N SER A 38 12.40 -8.70 7.81
CA SER A 38 13.48 -9.51 7.23
C SER A 38 13.04 -10.94 6.96
N HIS A 39 12.21 -11.51 7.83
CA HIS A 39 11.64 -12.85 7.75
C HIS A 39 10.12 -12.72 7.67
N PRO A 40 9.56 -12.53 6.46
CA PRO A 40 8.14 -12.25 6.27
C PRO A 40 7.26 -13.30 6.97
N PRO A 41 6.19 -12.87 7.69
CA PRO A 41 5.28 -13.80 8.34
C PRO A 41 4.58 -14.68 7.30
N ASP A 42 4.26 -15.92 7.70
CA ASP A 42 3.41 -16.76 6.87
C ASP A 42 1.91 -16.40 6.99
N GLY A 43 1.07 -17.04 6.18
CA GLY A 43 -0.38 -16.79 6.20
C GLY A 43 -1.06 -17.09 7.54
N ASN A 44 -0.55 -18.05 8.32
CA ASN A 44 -1.10 -18.38 9.63
C ASN A 44 -0.77 -17.31 10.65
N GLU A 45 0.44 -16.75 10.61
CA GLU A 45 0.84 -15.63 11.45
C GLU A 45 -0.01 -14.38 11.15
N PHE A 46 -0.25 -14.08 9.87
CA PHE A 46 -1.18 -13.00 9.49
C PHE A 46 -2.62 -13.25 9.95
N ASN A 47 -3.08 -14.51 9.97
CA ASN A 47 -4.40 -14.87 10.47
C ASN A 47 -4.52 -14.78 12.00
N ALA A 48 -3.46 -15.13 12.72
CA ALA A 48 -3.40 -15.14 14.18
C ALA A 48 -3.08 -13.76 14.80
N MET A 49 -2.67 -12.79 13.97
CA MET A 49 -2.38 -11.41 14.38
C MET A 49 -3.52 -10.81 15.22
N GLN A 50 -3.15 -10.25 16.37
CA GLN A 50 -4.02 -9.38 17.16
C GLN A 50 -3.91 -7.94 16.65
N PRO A 51 -5.00 -7.34 16.13
CA PRO A 51 -4.97 -5.98 15.62
C PRO A 51 -4.85 -4.97 16.77
N SER A 52 -3.99 -3.98 16.58
CA SER A 52 -3.99 -2.75 17.39
C SER A 52 -4.87 -1.67 16.75
N PHE A 53 -4.99 -1.71 15.42
CA PHE A 53 -5.85 -0.83 14.65
C PHE A 53 -6.63 -1.63 13.60
N VAL A 54 -7.74 -1.08 13.16
CA VAL A 54 -8.50 -1.53 12.00
C VAL A 54 -8.61 -0.37 11.01
N ALA A 55 -8.54 -0.68 9.72
CA ALA A 55 -8.73 0.29 8.66
C ALA A 55 -9.92 -0.13 7.81
N GLN A 56 -10.90 0.75 7.66
CA GLN A 56 -12.11 0.49 6.90
C GLN A 56 -12.27 1.56 5.83
N GLU A 57 -12.51 1.10 4.60
CA GLU A 57 -12.87 1.97 3.49
C GLU A 57 -14.33 2.43 3.61
N ASP A 58 -14.56 3.72 3.42
CA ASP A 58 -15.85 4.39 3.37
C ASP A 58 -15.96 5.08 1.99
N SER A 59 -16.49 4.33 1.01
CA SER A 59 -16.66 4.76 -0.38
C SER A 59 -18.11 4.56 -0.83
N GLU A 60 -18.52 5.31 -1.86
CA GLU A 60 -19.86 5.22 -2.45
C GLU A 60 -19.90 4.34 -3.73
N CYS A 61 -20.93 3.49 -3.77
CA CYS A 61 -21.20 2.39 -4.72
C CYS A 61 -20.97 2.64 -6.23
N LEU A 62 -21.20 3.86 -6.75
CA LEU A 62 -21.22 4.09 -8.21
C LEU A 62 -19.83 4.27 -8.85
N CYS A 63 -18.80 4.62 -8.08
CA CYS A 63 -17.48 4.96 -8.62
C CYS A 63 -16.63 3.72 -9.01
N ARG A 64 -16.90 2.55 -8.44
CA ARG A 64 -16.06 1.35 -8.62
C ARG A 64 -16.28 0.65 -9.97
N PHE A 65 -17.53 0.56 -10.44
CA PHE A 65 -17.88 -0.09 -11.71
C PHE A 65 -17.41 0.68 -12.95
N PHE A 66 -17.45 2.01 -12.92
CA PHE A 66 -17.08 2.84 -14.08
C PHE A 66 -15.63 3.31 -14.07
N CYS A 67 -15.02 3.46 -12.89
CA CYS A 67 -13.74 4.14 -12.76
C CYS A 67 -12.61 3.27 -12.22
N GLY A 68 -12.88 2.05 -11.73
CA GLY A 68 -11.86 1.10 -11.28
C GLY A 68 -10.81 1.76 -10.37
N LYS A 69 -9.53 1.64 -10.74
CA LYS A 69 -8.39 2.24 -10.01
C LYS A 69 -8.30 3.77 -10.07
N MET A 70 -9.24 4.46 -10.71
CA MET A 70 -9.31 5.93 -10.70
C MET A 70 -10.20 6.47 -9.56
N ARG A 71 -11.08 5.63 -9.00
CA ARG A 71 -12.11 6.00 -8.01
C ARG A 71 -11.53 6.66 -6.77
N GLU A 72 -12.18 7.70 -6.26
CA GLU A 72 -11.88 8.20 -4.92
C GLU A 72 -12.21 7.15 -3.86
N PHE A 73 -11.54 7.26 -2.71
CA PHE A 73 -11.93 6.54 -1.51
C PHE A 73 -11.53 7.30 -0.27
N ARG A 74 -12.27 7.07 0.81
CA ARG A 74 -11.87 7.46 2.16
C ARG A 74 -11.61 6.20 2.95
N MET A 75 -10.62 6.25 3.83
CA MET A 75 -10.32 5.15 4.73
C MET A 75 -10.14 5.69 6.13
N LEU A 76 -10.90 5.13 7.05
CA LEU A 76 -10.83 5.45 8.46
C LEU A 76 -9.98 4.38 9.16
N ILE A 77 -8.90 4.81 9.82
CA ILE A 77 -8.10 3.97 10.69
C ILE A 77 -8.52 4.28 12.11
N SER A 78 -9.00 3.27 12.83
CA SER A 78 -9.45 3.36 14.21
C SER A 78 -8.67 2.37 15.08
N GLU A 79 -8.59 2.65 16.37
CA GLU A 79 -8.12 1.66 17.35
C GLU A 79 -8.99 0.40 17.26
N ALA A 80 -8.38 -0.77 17.48
CA ALA A 80 -9.11 -2.03 17.50
C ALA A 80 -9.85 -2.18 18.84
N ALA A 81 -11.18 -2.13 18.82
CA ALA A 81 -12.03 -2.47 19.97
C ALA A 81 -12.33 -3.98 20.07
N GLY A 82 -11.79 -4.76 19.13
CA GLY A 82 -11.95 -6.19 18.97
C GLY A 82 -11.27 -6.63 17.67
N LEU A 83 -11.46 -7.89 17.28
CA LEU A 83 -10.74 -8.46 16.14
C LEU A 83 -11.10 -7.80 14.79
N ASP A 84 -12.35 -7.36 14.63
CA ASP A 84 -12.87 -6.68 13.42
C ASP A 84 -13.72 -5.45 13.79
N ALA A 85 -13.57 -4.93 15.02
CA ALA A 85 -14.42 -3.87 15.53
C ALA A 85 -13.67 -2.54 15.59
N PRO A 86 -14.12 -1.49 14.87
CA PRO A 86 -13.55 -0.16 15.00
C PRO A 86 -13.92 0.46 16.35
N GLY A 87 -12.90 1.00 17.03
CA GLY A 87 -13.02 1.80 18.23
C GLY A 87 -12.89 3.30 17.92
N GLN A 88 -12.05 4.00 18.68
CA GLN A 88 -11.82 5.43 18.50
C GLN A 88 -11.07 5.72 17.19
N PRO A 89 -11.46 6.75 16.43
CA PRO A 89 -10.76 7.13 15.21
C PRO A 89 -9.35 7.62 15.53
N TYR A 90 -8.38 7.23 14.70
CA TYR A 90 -6.97 7.54 14.89
C TYR A 90 -6.41 8.34 13.69
N LEU A 91 -6.61 7.85 12.47
CA LEU A 91 -6.21 8.54 11.24
C LEU A 91 -7.32 8.49 10.21
N ARG A 92 -7.36 9.50 9.34
CA ARG A 92 -8.22 9.56 8.17
C ARG A 92 -7.36 9.70 6.93
N LEU A 93 -7.55 8.78 6.00
CA LEU A 93 -6.91 8.79 4.69
C LEU A 93 -7.93 9.18 3.64
N GLU A 94 -7.57 10.13 2.77
CA GLU A 94 -8.44 10.55 1.67
C GLU A 94 -7.68 10.51 0.35
N ARG A 95 -8.16 9.68 -0.57
CA ARG A 95 -7.68 9.61 -1.94
C ARG A 95 -8.72 10.26 -2.86
N PRO A 96 -8.41 11.38 -3.53
CA PRO A 96 -9.31 11.97 -4.52
C PRO A 96 -9.40 11.10 -5.78
N PHE A 97 -10.36 11.39 -6.65
CA PHE A 97 -10.43 10.79 -7.98
C PHE A 97 -9.19 11.16 -8.80
N ARG A 98 -8.49 10.17 -9.35
CA ARG A 98 -7.24 10.36 -10.12
C ARG A 98 -7.26 9.53 -11.40
N CYS A 99 -7.43 10.20 -12.55
CA CYS A 99 -7.22 9.62 -13.88
C CYS A 99 -5.76 9.84 -14.29
N THR A 100 -4.86 8.95 -13.84
CA THR A 100 -3.43 9.10 -14.10
C THR A 100 -3.10 8.77 -15.54
N ILE A 101 -2.55 9.74 -16.26
CA ILE A 101 -2.10 9.57 -17.63
C ILE A 101 -0.57 9.69 -17.64
N PRO A 102 0.16 8.58 -17.87
CA PRO A 102 1.60 8.64 -18.06
C PRO A 102 1.88 9.27 -19.43
N CYS A 103 2.47 10.47 -19.45
CA CYS A 103 3.04 11.08 -20.64
C CYS A 103 4.58 11.00 -20.57
N CYS A 104 5.26 11.03 -21.71
CA CYS A 104 6.72 10.83 -21.79
C CYS A 104 7.53 11.76 -20.88
N CYS A 105 7.03 12.97 -20.58
CA CYS A 105 7.76 13.95 -19.78
C CYS A 105 7.10 14.30 -18.44
N VAL A 106 5.84 13.92 -18.22
CA VAL A 106 5.06 14.33 -17.03
C VAL A 106 3.98 13.30 -16.73
N MET A 107 3.71 13.08 -15.45
CA MET A 107 2.54 12.32 -15.01
C MET A 107 1.39 13.29 -14.81
N VAL A 108 0.40 13.23 -15.69
CA VAL A 108 -0.81 14.05 -15.55
C VAL A 108 -1.73 13.38 -14.54
N CYS A 109 -2.15 14.13 -13.53
CA CYS A 109 -2.98 13.65 -12.42
C CYS A 109 -2.36 12.44 -11.68
N PRO A 110 -1.19 12.63 -11.03
CA PRO A 110 -0.53 11.55 -10.31
C PRO A 110 -1.42 10.99 -9.20
N GLN A 111 -1.25 9.70 -8.90
CA GLN A 111 -1.92 9.09 -7.75
C GLN A 111 -1.50 9.82 -6.47
N GLU A 112 -2.46 10.15 -5.61
CA GLU A 112 -2.19 10.86 -4.35
C GLU A 112 -3.14 10.41 -3.25
N LEU A 113 -2.64 10.37 -2.02
CA LEU A 113 -3.42 10.13 -0.82
C LEU A 113 -3.01 11.11 0.27
N SER A 114 -3.99 11.79 0.88
CA SER A 114 -3.76 12.68 2.01
C SER A 114 -3.95 11.96 3.34
N VAL A 115 -3.18 12.35 4.36
CA VAL A 115 -3.25 11.80 5.71
C VAL A 115 -3.62 12.90 6.69
N GLN A 116 -4.64 12.65 7.48
CA GLN A 116 -5.13 13.54 8.52
C GLN A 116 -5.18 12.78 9.86
N ASP A 117 -5.02 13.50 10.97
CA ASP A 117 -5.29 12.94 12.29
C ASP A 117 -6.79 12.87 12.60
N ALA A 118 -7.14 12.28 13.73
CA ALA A 118 -8.52 12.15 14.18
C ALA A 118 -9.25 13.50 14.36
N GLN A 119 -8.51 14.60 14.53
CA GLN A 119 -9.07 15.96 14.66
C GLN A 119 -9.20 16.68 13.32
N GLY A 120 -8.83 16.03 12.21
CA GLY A 120 -8.88 16.61 10.86
C GLY A 120 -7.69 17.52 10.54
N ARG A 121 -6.63 17.53 11.36
CA ARG A 121 -5.40 18.26 11.03
C ARG A 121 -4.63 17.47 9.98
N HIS A 122 -4.27 18.17 8.91
CA HIS A 122 -3.48 17.60 7.83
C HIS A 122 -2.05 17.31 8.31
N LEU A 123 -1.61 16.05 8.18
CA LEU A 123 -0.27 15.61 8.53
C LEU A 123 0.68 15.63 7.32
N GLY A 124 0.13 15.51 6.10
CA GLY A 124 0.86 15.47 4.85
C GLY A 124 0.18 14.61 3.79
N SER A 125 0.89 14.31 2.72
CA SER A 125 0.37 13.51 1.61
C SER A 125 1.42 12.58 1.01
N VAL A 126 0.94 11.56 0.30
CA VAL A 126 1.76 10.65 -0.47
C VAL A 126 1.39 10.83 -1.92
N VAL A 127 2.36 11.16 -2.76
CA VAL A 127 2.14 11.50 -4.16
C VAL A 127 3.04 10.63 -5.04
N GLN A 128 2.46 10.02 -6.07
CA GLN A 128 3.23 9.34 -7.10
C GLN A 128 4.14 10.33 -7.82
N ASP A 129 5.43 10.03 -7.82
CA ASP A 129 6.48 10.90 -8.37
C ASP A 129 7.09 10.25 -9.61
N TRP A 130 7.01 10.96 -10.72
CA TRP A 130 7.55 10.57 -12.02
C TRP A 130 8.41 11.68 -12.59
N SER A 131 9.59 11.33 -13.09
CA SER A 131 10.48 12.29 -13.75
C SER A 131 11.00 11.75 -15.10
N CYS A 132 10.91 12.58 -16.13
CA CYS A 132 11.36 12.32 -17.51
C CYS A 132 12.82 11.82 -17.62
N GLY A 133 13.71 12.24 -16.70
CA GLY A 133 15.10 11.76 -16.64
C GLY A 133 15.27 10.28 -16.30
N ARG A 134 14.17 9.56 -16.02
CA ARG A 134 14.12 8.11 -15.76
C ARG A 134 13.44 7.32 -16.89
N CYS A 135 13.09 7.95 -18.02
CA CYS A 135 12.58 7.24 -19.19
C CYS A 135 13.57 6.18 -19.72
N TRP A 136 14.88 6.43 -19.58
CA TRP A 136 15.92 5.47 -19.93
C TRP A 136 16.07 4.33 -18.90
N GLU A 137 15.68 4.53 -17.64
CA GLU A 137 15.62 3.46 -16.62
C GLU A 137 14.48 2.47 -16.94
N LEU A 138 13.43 2.88 -17.67
CA LEU A 138 12.42 1.96 -18.22
C LEU A 138 12.87 1.30 -19.55
N ALA A 139 13.69 1.99 -20.35
CA ALA A 139 14.11 1.51 -21.67
C ALA A 139 15.35 0.58 -21.64
N CYS A 140 16.24 0.73 -20.66
CA CYS A 140 17.48 -0.05 -20.54
C CYS A 140 17.47 -1.07 -19.40
N CYS A 141 16.50 -1.02 -18.48
CA CYS A 141 16.27 -2.05 -17.48
C CYS A 141 14.85 -2.61 -17.64
N PRO A 142 14.67 -3.91 -17.95
CA PRO A 142 13.35 -4.53 -17.86
C PRO A 142 12.84 -4.42 -16.41
N GLY A 143 11.85 -3.57 -16.15
CA GLY A 143 11.21 -3.43 -14.83
C GLY A 143 11.41 -2.13 -14.06
N GLY A 144 11.67 -0.99 -14.74
CA GLY A 144 11.98 0.32 -14.15
C GLY A 144 11.22 0.75 -12.87
N TYR A 145 11.79 1.71 -12.14
CA TYR A 145 11.29 2.11 -10.82
C TYR A 145 10.20 3.19 -10.90
N MET A 146 9.15 3.02 -10.09
CA MET A 146 8.19 4.07 -9.77
C MET A 146 8.49 4.62 -8.37
N TYR A 147 8.44 5.94 -8.22
CA TYR A 147 8.66 6.59 -6.93
C TYR A 147 7.35 7.14 -6.37
N TYR A 148 7.23 7.16 -5.04
CA TYR A 148 6.19 7.89 -4.34
C TYR A 148 6.85 8.78 -3.30
N ALA A 149 6.61 10.09 -3.40
CA ALA A 149 7.07 11.05 -2.41
C ALA A 149 6.13 11.03 -1.21
N VAL A 150 6.66 10.73 -0.03
CA VAL A 150 5.98 10.86 1.25
C VAL A 150 6.30 12.24 1.78
N LYS A 151 5.32 13.14 1.75
CA LYS A 151 5.49 14.57 2.04
C LYS A 151 4.91 14.90 3.42
N GLY A 152 5.59 15.78 4.15
CA GLY A 152 5.07 16.37 5.38
C GLY A 152 3.95 17.36 5.11
N ALA A 153 3.40 17.94 6.18
CA ALA A 153 2.31 18.91 6.09
C ALA A 153 2.67 20.19 5.29
N ALA A 154 3.96 20.55 5.24
CA ALA A 154 4.44 21.69 4.43
C ALA A 154 4.68 21.33 2.96
N GLY A 155 4.47 20.06 2.57
CA GLY A 155 4.67 19.58 1.20
C GLY A 155 6.11 19.18 0.87
N ASP A 156 7.03 19.26 1.82
CA ASP A 156 8.41 18.83 1.70
C ASP A 156 8.52 17.30 1.73
N PRO A 157 9.29 16.68 0.81
CA PRO A 157 9.49 15.23 0.82
C PRO A 157 10.31 14.82 2.04
N GLN A 158 9.79 13.87 2.81
CA GLN A 158 10.42 13.30 4.00
C GLN A 158 10.98 11.90 3.70
N PHE A 159 10.28 11.13 2.87
CA PHE A 159 10.75 9.83 2.37
C PHE A 159 10.36 9.64 0.90
N TYR A 160 10.99 8.65 0.27
CA TYR A 160 10.51 8.08 -0.99
C TYR A 160 10.27 6.60 -0.86
N LEU A 161 9.13 6.12 -1.35
CA LEU A 161 8.99 4.72 -1.70
C LEU A 161 9.53 4.50 -3.11
N ARG A 162 10.34 3.47 -3.30
CA ARG A 162 10.81 3.03 -4.61
C ARG A 162 10.25 1.65 -4.90
N VAL A 163 9.32 1.60 -5.84
CA VAL A 163 8.65 0.39 -6.30
C VAL A 163 9.32 -0.07 -7.59
N MET A 164 9.91 -1.25 -7.58
CA MET A 164 10.36 -1.89 -8.82
C MET A 164 9.23 -2.73 -9.39
N TYR A 165 8.86 -2.51 -10.66
CA TYR A 165 7.86 -3.37 -11.29
C TYR A 165 8.35 -4.83 -11.31
N PRO A 166 7.45 -5.82 -11.14
CA PRO A 166 7.83 -7.21 -11.32
C PRO A 166 8.43 -7.37 -12.70
N SER A 167 9.61 -7.96 -12.75
CA SER A 167 10.35 -8.18 -13.99
C SER A 167 10.86 -9.60 -14.04
N LEU A 168 11.07 -10.11 -15.25
CA LEU A 168 11.68 -11.43 -15.46
C LEU A 168 13.22 -11.34 -15.46
N CYS A 169 13.80 -10.25 -14.95
CA CYS A 169 15.25 -10.08 -14.94
C CYS A 169 15.91 -10.90 -13.83
N ASN A 170 16.92 -11.68 -14.22
CA ASN A 170 17.66 -12.54 -13.31
C ASN A 170 18.41 -11.70 -12.25
N GLY A 171 18.04 -11.84 -10.97
CA GLY A 171 18.69 -11.15 -9.84
C GLY A 171 18.02 -9.85 -9.37
N CYS A 172 16.88 -9.45 -9.93
CA CYS A 172 16.15 -8.25 -9.51
C CYS A 172 15.26 -8.52 -8.28
N THR A 173 15.07 -7.53 -7.40
CA THR A 173 14.38 -7.70 -6.08
C THR A 173 12.98 -8.34 -6.16
N ASN A 174 12.19 -7.95 -7.16
CA ASN A 174 10.83 -8.46 -7.41
C ASN A 174 10.79 -9.45 -8.58
N CYS A 175 11.93 -10.06 -8.92
CA CYS A 175 11.98 -11.10 -9.95
C CYS A 175 11.08 -12.26 -9.54
N CYS A 176 10.20 -12.66 -10.45
CA CYS A 176 9.22 -13.71 -10.22
C CYS A 176 8.31 -13.45 -8.98
N ALA A 177 8.06 -12.20 -8.58
CA ALA A 177 7.09 -11.90 -7.52
C ALA A 177 5.71 -11.55 -8.11
N PRO A 178 4.59 -12.10 -7.61
CA PRO A 178 4.50 -13.21 -6.66
C PRO A 178 4.54 -14.57 -7.36
N THR A 179 5.48 -15.44 -7.00
CA THR A 179 5.53 -16.85 -7.43
C THR A 179 6.16 -17.72 -6.33
N CYS A 180 6.26 -19.03 -6.55
CA CYS A 180 7.00 -19.94 -5.68
C CYS A 180 8.48 -19.59 -5.51
N LEU A 181 9.07 -18.85 -6.46
CA LEU A 181 10.47 -18.43 -6.41
C LEU A 181 10.68 -17.09 -5.68
N ASN A 182 9.60 -16.32 -5.53
CA ASN A 182 9.61 -15.07 -4.78
C ASN A 182 8.21 -14.78 -4.21
N THR A 183 8.04 -15.07 -2.93
CA THR A 183 6.77 -14.94 -2.22
C THR A 183 6.52 -13.53 -1.70
N ALA A 184 7.43 -12.57 -1.92
CA ALA A 184 7.30 -11.21 -1.43
C ALA A 184 7.54 -10.18 -2.54
N PHE A 185 6.58 -9.31 -2.77
CA PHE A 185 6.81 -8.10 -3.53
C PHE A 185 7.36 -7.01 -2.60
N VAL A 186 8.57 -6.54 -2.86
CA VAL A 186 9.31 -5.60 -2.03
C VAL A 186 9.26 -4.19 -2.60
N VAL A 187 9.09 -3.22 -1.71
CA VAL A 187 9.16 -1.78 -1.97
C VAL A 187 10.17 -1.19 -1.01
N ASP A 188 11.11 -0.42 -1.52
CA ASP A 188 12.15 0.21 -0.70
C ASP A 188 11.64 1.52 -0.10
N ILE A 189 11.99 1.77 1.16
CA ILE A 189 11.82 3.06 1.82
C ILE A 189 13.17 3.76 1.79
N LEU A 190 13.21 4.95 1.21
CA LEU A 190 14.42 5.77 1.04
C LEU A 190 14.28 7.09 1.78
N ASP A 191 15.39 7.58 2.29
CA ASP A 191 15.53 8.95 2.80
C ASP A 191 15.32 9.98 1.67
N ALA A 192 14.62 11.09 1.95
CA ALA A 192 14.33 12.08 0.91
C ALA A 192 15.56 12.82 0.40
N ASP A 193 16.49 13.16 1.30
CA ASP A 193 17.64 13.99 1.00
C ASP A 193 18.77 13.14 0.39
N SER A 194 19.19 12.11 1.14
CA SER A 194 20.36 11.30 0.83
C SER A 194 20.07 10.13 -0.10
N ARG A 195 18.79 9.78 -0.31
CA ARG A 195 18.35 8.57 -1.02
C ARG A 195 18.88 7.28 -0.42
N THR A 196 19.33 7.32 0.83
CA THR A 196 19.81 6.14 1.54
C THR A 196 18.65 5.20 1.83
N HIS A 197 18.93 3.90 1.76
CA HIS A 197 17.94 2.88 2.08
C HIS A 197 17.68 2.83 3.59
N LEU A 198 16.41 2.92 3.98
CA LEU A 198 15.98 2.96 5.38
C LEU A 198 15.18 1.73 5.80
N GLY A 199 14.63 0.97 4.85
CA GLY A 199 13.81 -0.20 5.14
C GLY A 199 12.98 -0.67 3.97
N HIS A 200 12.03 -1.57 4.26
CA HIS A 200 11.16 -2.15 3.25
C HIS A 200 9.70 -2.16 3.70
N LEU A 201 8.82 -1.96 2.72
CA LEU A 201 7.45 -2.47 2.71
C LEU A 201 7.45 -3.76 1.87
N LYS A 202 6.69 -4.77 2.29
CA LYS A 202 6.54 -6.01 1.52
C LYS A 202 5.08 -6.43 1.47
N ASN A 203 4.61 -6.87 0.30
CA ASN A 203 3.39 -7.66 0.18
C ASN A 203 3.77 -9.14 0.10
N VAL A 204 3.29 -9.93 1.04
CA VAL A 204 3.64 -11.33 1.27
C VAL A 204 2.50 -12.21 0.78
N PHE A 205 2.82 -13.03 -0.21
CA PHE A 205 1.86 -13.89 -0.87
C PHE A 205 1.92 -15.28 -0.23
N PRO A 206 0.77 -15.89 0.10
CA PRO A 206 0.73 -17.20 0.72
C PRO A 206 1.09 -18.29 -0.31
N GLY A 207 2.39 -18.58 -0.46
CA GLY A 207 2.94 -19.80 -1.03
C GLY A 207 2.27 -20.34 -2.31
N PHE A 208 2.10 -21.68 -2.38
CA PHE A 208 1.77 -22.52 -3.54
C PHE A 208 0.56 -22.08 -4.42
N ASN A 209 -0.19 -21.07 -4.00
CA ASN A 209 -1.23 -20.46 -4.80
C ASN A 209 -0.60 -19.37 -5.67
N CYS A 210 -0.38 -19.70 -6.95
CA CYS A 210 -0.44 -18.69 -8.00
C CYS A 210 -1.67 -17.79 -7.73
N ARG A 211 -1.58 -16.48 -8.00
CA ARG A 211 -2.49 -15.37 -7.62
C ARG A 211 -4.01 -15.58 -7.89
N CYS A 212 -4.38 -16.75 -8.41
CA CYS A 212 -5.70 -17.26 -8.70
C CYS A 212 -6.56 -17.59 -7.47
N LEU A 213 -6.00 -17.85 -6.27
CA LEU A 213 -6.80 -18.29 -5.10
C LEU A 213 -6.63 -17.50 -3.79
N ALA A 214 -5.55 -16.72 -3.62
CA ALA A 214 -5.36 -15.89 -2.44
C ALA A 214 -5.71 -14.44 -2.76
N ASP A 215 -6.89 -14.02 -2.31
CA ASP A 215 -7.51 -12.73 -2.70
C ASP A 215 -7.33 -11.62 -1.65
N ALA A 216 -6.55 -11.86 -0.59
CA ALA A 216 -6.27 -10.90 0.47
C ALA A 216 -4.79 -10.49 0.50
N SER A 217 -4.52 -9.19 0.49
CA SER A 217 -3.20 -8.60 0.69
C SER A 217 -2.67 -8.83 2.12
N ASN A 218 -1.42 -9.29 2.25
CA ASN A 218 -0.71 -9.36 3.54
C ASN A 218 0.54 -8.50 3.47
N LEU A 219 0.59 -7.41 4.23
CA LEU A 219 1.66 -6.44 4.13
C LEU A 219 2.47 -6.43 5.42
N VAL A 220 3.77 -6.20 5.31
CA VAL A 220 4.64 -5.93 6.45
C VAL A 220 5.53 -4.73 6.14
N MET A 221 5.65 -3.81 7.09
CA MET A 221 6.46 -2.61 6.95
C MET A 221 7.26 -2.37 8.22
N GLY A 222 8.55 -2.13 8.04
CA GLY A 222 9.42 -1.58 9.10
C GLY A 222 9.46 -0.06 9.01
N PHE A 223 9.27 0.62 10.13
CA PHE A 223 9.47 2.06 10.20
C PHE A 223 10.95 2.39 10.38
N PRO A 224 11.45 3.48 9.77
CA PRO A 224 12.78 4.00 10.10
C PRO A 224 12.91 4.25 11.61
N SER A 225 14.05 3.91 12.20
CA SER A 225 14.24 3.92 13.66
C SER A 225 14.01 5.28 14.31
N LYS A 226 14.32 6.36 13.59
CA LYS A 226 14.15 7.75 14.02
C LYS A 226 12.83 8.39 13.58
N ALA A 227 11.93 7.63 12.94
CA ALA A 227 10.68 8.18 12.43
C ALA A 227 9.76 8.68 13.56
N THR A 228 9.25 9.90 13.43
CA THR A 228 8.24 10.48 14.35
C THR A 228 6.89 9.77 14.19
N PRO A 229 5.94 9.90 15.13
CA PRO A 229 4.59 9.36 14.97
C PRO A 229 3.89 9.82 13.68
N GLU A 230 4.06 11.09 13.31
CA GLU A 230 3.52 11.66 12.07
C GLU A 230 4.16 11.02 10.83
N GLN A 231 5.48 10.88 10.82
CA GLN A 231 6.19 10.21 9.74
C GLN A 231 5.76 8.74 9.58
N ARG A 232 5.48 8.04 10.69
CA ARG A 232 4.93 6.67 10.65
C ARG A 232 3.50 6.64 10.11
N ALA A 233 2.66 7.61 10.48
CA ALA A 233 1.32 7.76 9.92
C ALA A 233 1.36 8.01 8.40
N LEU A 234 2.29 8.85 7.93
CA LEU A 234 2.51 9.12 6.52
C LEU A 234 3.00 7.87 5.77
N LEU A 235 3.94 7.11 6.34
CA LEU A 235 4.39 5.83 5.78
C LEU A 235 3.26 4.80 5.73
N LEU A 236 2.37 4.77 6.72
CA LEU A 236 1.17 3.92 6.70
C LEU A 236 0.19 4.35 5.59
N GLY A 237 -0.01 5.66 5.37
CA GLY A 237 -0.76 6.15 4.21
C GLY A 237 -0.11 5.73 2.89
N ALA A 238 1.22 5.72 2.84
CA ALA A 238 1.97 5.31 1.66
C ALA A 238 1.84 3.81 1.37
N LEU A 239 1.79 2.99 2.43
CA LEU A 239 1.45 1.57 2.36
C LEU A 239 0.09 1.36 1.68
N PHE A 240 -0.95 2.08 2.10
CA PHE A 240 -2.28 1.93 1.52
C PHE A 240 -2.38 2.45 0.09
N LEU A 241 -1.67 3.53 -0.26
CA LEU A 241 -1.64 4.00 -1.64
C LEU A 241 -0.96 2.98 -2.57
N VAL A 242 0.17 2.39 -2.14
CA VAL A 242 0.84 1.33 -2.91
C VAL A 242 -0.04 0.09 -3.02
N GLU A 243 -0.72 -0.30 -1.93
CA GLU A 243 -1.65 -1.43 -1.92
C GLU A 243 -2.76 -1.26 -2.95
N TYR A 244 -3.41 -0.10 -2.92
CA TYR A 244 -4.45 0.26 -3.86
C TYR A 244 -3.96 0.25 -5.32
N VAL A 245 -2.81 0.87 -5.61
CA VAL A 245 -2.30 0.98 -6.99
C VAL A 245 -1.86 -0.37 -7.55
N TYR A 246 -1.11 -1.17 -6.78
CA TYR A 246 -0.42 -2.36 -7.28
C TYR A 246 -1.09 -3.70 -6.95
N PHE A 247 -1.83 -3.79 -5.84
CA PHE A 247 -2.31 -5.06 -5.31
C PHE A 247 -3.83 -5.20 -5.39
N GLU A 248 -4.58 -4.11 -5.28
CA GLU A 248 -6.03 -4.15 -5.46
C GLU A 248 -6.39 -4.66 -6.87
N LYS A 249 -7.30 -5.63 -6.90
CA LYS A 249 -7.87 -6.17 -8.14
C LYS A 249 -9.02 -5.28 -8.62
N SER A 250 -9.07 -5.03 -9.92
CA SER A 250 -10.29 -4.54 -10.56
C SER A 250 -11.14 -5.73 -11.00
N ASP A 251 -12.48 -5.65 -10.94
CA ASP A 251 -13.34 -6.77 -11.36
C ASP A 251 -13.18 -7.10 -12.87
N ASN A 252 -12.58 -6.20 -13.66
CA ASN A 252 -12.19 -6.43 -15.05
C ASN A 252 -10.93 -7.30 -15.24
N ASP A 253 -10.13 -7.54 -14.19
CA ASP A 253 -8.94 -8.41 -14.30
C ASP A 253 -9.29 -9.91 -14.36
N ASN A 254 -10.57 -10.27 -14.26
CA ASN A 254 -11.09 -11.64 -14.45
C ASN A 254 -11.56 -11.93 -15.89
N SER A 255 -11.37 -11.00 -16.83
CA SER A 255 -11.76 -11.15 -18.24
C SER A 255 -10.52 -11.31 -19.14
N GLY A 256 -9.88 -12.49 -19.06
CA GLY A 256 -8.74 -12.85 -19.90
C GLY A 256 -8.44 -14.34 -19.84
#